data_AF-X1IV07-F1
#
_entry.id   AF-X1IV07-F1
#
_cell.length_a   1.000
_cell.length_b   1.000
_cell.length_c   1.000
_cell.angle_alpha   90.00
_cell.angle_beta   90.00
_cell.angle_gamma   90.00
#
_symmetry.space_group_name_H-M   'P 1'
#
loop_
_entity.id
_entity.type
_entity.pdbx_description
1 polymer ?
#
loop_
_entity_poly.entity_id
_entity_poly.type
_entity_poly.pdbx_seq_one_letter_code
_entity_poly.pdbx_strand_id
1 'polypeptide(L)' 'MARNGKWVKGPKEDFFKKLFKRFPSSSFIVEDLGYITADVRAVIEKFQLCGMRVLQFGFDGDSAENPHC' A
#
# COMPACT_ATOMS: atom_id res chain seq x y z
N MET A 1 18.31 -12.87 -9.88
CA MET A 1 18.05 -11.44 -9.54
C MET A 1 17.12 -10.85 -10.58
N ALA A 2 16.16 -10.03 -10.18
CA ALA A 2 15.22 -9.36 -11.09
C ALA A 2 15.84 -8.15 -11.86
N ARG A 3 17.17 -8.16 -12.11
CA ARG A 3 17.95 -7.02 -12.61
C ARG A 3 17.46 -6.45 -13.95
N ASN A 4 16.87 -7.29 -14.80
CA ASN A 4 16.35 -6.91 -16.12
C ASN A 4 14.81 -6.86 -16.14
N GLY A 5 14.18 -6.78 -14.97
CA GLY A 5 12.75 -6.58 -14.85
C GLY A 5 12.35 -5.12 -15.14
N LYS A 6 11.06 -4.91 -15.40
CA LYS A 6 10.48 -3.58 -15.57
C LYS A 6 9.23 -3.43 -14.73
N TRP A 7 9.01 -2.23 -14.23
CA TRP A 7 7.74 -1.84 -13.62
C TRP A 7 6.68 -1.69 -14.71
N VAL A 8 5.51 -2.30 -14.49
CA VAL A 8 4.34 -2.16 -15.36
C VAL A 8 3.20 -1.61 -14.51
N LYS A 9 2.49 -0.60 -15.05
CA LYS A 9 1.37 0.02 -14.33
C LYS A 9 0.24 -1.00 -14.13
N GLY A 10 -0.19 -1.17 -12.89
CA GLY A 10 -1.37 -1.96 -12.57
C GLY A 10 -2.69 -1.23 -12.88
N PRO A 11 -3.84 -1.91 -12.71
CA PRO A 11 -5.18 -1.37 -12.98
C PRO A 11 -5.67 -0.31 -11.98
N LYS A 12 -4.99 -0.15 -10.84
CA LYS A 12 -5.25 0.88 -9.83
C LYS A 12 -6.75 0.93 -9.43
N GLU A 13 -7.39 2.07 -9.63
CA GLU A 13 -8.75 2.33 -9.15
C GLU A 13 -9.83 1.47 -9.81
N ASP A 14 -9.68 1.08 -11.08
CA ASP A 14 -10.71 0.30 -11.78
C ASP A 14 -10.91 -1.07 -11.10
N PHE A 15 -9.80 -1.66 -10.63
CA PHE A 15 -9.84 -2.89 -9.87
C PHE A 15 -10.58 -2.72 -8.54
N PHE A 16 -10.19 -1.73 -7.73
CA PHE A 16 -10.82 -1.52 -6.42
C PHE A 16 -12.29 -1.12 -6.52
N LYS A 17 -12.68 -0.33 -7.53
CA LYS A 17 -14.11 -0.02 -7.81
C LYS A 17 -14.92 -1.30 -8.06
N LYS A 18 -14.40 -2.21 -8.88
CA LYS A 18 -15.06 -3.50 -9.15
C LYS A 18 -15.06 -4.41 -7.92
N LEU A 19 -13.96 -4.42 -7.18
CA LEU A 19 -13.80 -5.21 -5.96
C LEU A 19 -14.84 -4.82 -4.91
N PHE A 20 -14.94 -3.54 -4.57
CA PHE A 20 -15.91 -3.05 -3.57
C PHE A 20 -17.36 -3.12 -4.03
N LYS A 21 -17.61 -3.01 -5.34
CA LYS A 21 -18.94 -3.29 -5.90
C LYS A 21 -19.35 -4.76 -5.68
N ARG A 22 -18.39 -5.68 -5.78
CA ARG A 22 -18.65 -7.12 -5.61
C ARG A 22 -18.68 -7.55 -4.13
N PHE A 23 -17.88 -6.89 -3.30
CA PHE A 23 -17.65 -7.21 -1.89
C PHE A 23 -17.80 -5.96 -1.00
N PRO A 24 -19.03 -5.44 -0.83
CA PRO A 24 -19.26 -4.14 -0.18
C PRO A 24 -18.98 -4.11 1.33
N SER A 25 -18.96 -5.27 2.01
CA SER A 25 -18.77 -5.38 3.46
C SER A 25 -17.44 -6.06 3.84
N SER A 26 -16.53 -6.24 2.88
CA SER A 26 -15.26 -6.91 3.12
C SER A 26 -14.20 -5.92 3.61
N SER A 27 -13.59 -6.24 4.75
CA SER A 27 -12.41 -5.53 5.24
C SER A 27 -11.16 -6.08 4.56
N PHE A 28 -10.46 -5.22 3.82
CA PHE A 28 -9.17 -5.56 3.23
C PHE A 28 -8.05 -4.91 4.05
N ILE A 29 -6.97 -5.68 4.25
CA ILE A 29 -5.72 -5.18 4.80
C ILE A 29 -4.72 -5.14 3.65
N VAL A 30 -4.02 -4.02 3.50
CA VAL A 30 -2.98 -3.83 2.51
C VAL A 30 -1.64 -4.02 3.19
N GLU A 31 -0.85 -4.95 2.67
CA GLU A 31 0.56 -5.05 2.99
C GLU A 31 1.28 -3.96 2.19
N ASP A 32 1.61 -2.84 2.85
CA ASP A 32 2.21 -1.63 2.28
C ASP A 32 3.64 -1.40 2.83
N LEU A 33 4.40 -2.46 3.09
CA LEU A 33 5.77 -2.36 3.58
C LEU A 33 6.78 -2.26 2.41
N GLY A 34 7.99 -1.77 2.70
CA GLY A 34 9.07 -1.69 1.71
C GLY A 34 8.91 -0.55 0.69
N TYR A 35 9.20 -0.80 -0.59
CA TYR A 35 9.21 0.24 -1.62
C TYR A 35 7.78 0.61 -2.06
N ILE A 36 7.28 1.71 -1.51
CA ILE A 36 5.95 2.25 -1.82
C ILE A 36 6.07 3.62 -2.48
N THR A 37 5.45 3.74 -3.66
CA THR A 37 5.39 4.97 -4.44
C THR A 37 4.19 5.83 -4.04
N ALA A 38 4.25 7.14 -4.34
CA ALA A 38 3.17 8.08 -4.01
C ALA A 38 1.83 7.70 -4.66
N ASP A 39 1.84 7.07 -5.84
CA ASP A 39 0.62 6.62 -6.51
C ASP A 39 -0.03 5.41 -5.83
N VAL A 40 0.74 4.61 -5.08
CA VAL A 40 0.19 3.54 -4.24
C VAL A 40 -0.47 4.13 -2.99
N ARG A 41 0.18 5.10 -2.31
CA ARG A 41 -0.39 5.80 -1.14
C ARG A 41 -1.73 6.47 -1.48
N ALA A 42 -1.80 7.13 -2.63
CA ALA A 42 -3.03 7.77 -3.11
C ALA A 42 -4.19 6.78 -3.28
N VAL A 43 -3.93 5.53 -3.71
CA VAL A 43 -4.97 4.49 -3.83
C VAL A 43 -5.43 4.01 -2.45
N ILE A 44 -4.49 3.76 -1.53
CA ILE A 44 -4.80 3.34 -0.15
C ILE A 44 -5.69 4.37 0.54
N GLU A 45 -5.33 5.66 0.47
CA GLU A 45 -6.11 6.76 1.04
C GLU A 45 -7.49 6.89 0.37
N LYS A 46 -7.54 6.82 -0.97
CA LYS A 46 -8.79 6.97 -1.72
C LYS A 46 -9.85 5.93 -1.35
N PHE A 47 -9.43 4.69 -1.11
CA PHE A 47 -10.32 3.59 -0.75
C PHE A 47 -10.34 3.31 0.77
N GLN A 48 -9.70 4.16 1.58
CA GLN A 48 -9.63 4.04 3.04
C GLN A 48 -9.19 2.64 3.49
N LEU A 49 -8.19 2.09 2.80
CA LEU A 49 -7.69 0.75 3.07
C LEU A 49 -6.82 0.76 4.34
N CYS A 50 -6.97 -0.28 5.16
CA CYS A 50 -6.13 -0.45 6.34
C CYS A 50 -4.73 -0.92 5.91
N GLY A 51 -3.71 -0.08 6.10
CA GLY A 51 -2.31 -0.43 5.88
C GLY A 51 -1.69 -1.16 7.07
N MET A 52 -0.39 -1.42 7.00
CA MET A 52 0.39 -2.10 8.03
C MET A 52 1.43 -1.18 8.65
N ARG A 53 1.63 -1.34 9.96
CA ARG A 53 2.73 -0.74 10.71
C ARG A 53 3.38 -1.83 11.54
N VAL A 54 4.70 -1.96 11.42
CA VAL A 54 5.46 -3.03 12.07
C VAL A 54 6.37 -2.42 13.12
N LEU A 55 6.09 -2.73 14.39
CA LEU A 55 6.79 -2.16 15.54
C LEU A 55 8.31 -2.36 15.47
N GLN A 56 8.77 -3.51 14.96
CA GLN A 56 10.20 -3.79 14.81
C GLN A 56 10.92 -2.78 13.90
N PHE A 57 10.20 -2.17 12.93
CA PHE A 57 10.76 -1.17 12.04
C PHE A 57 10.63 0.27 12.57
N GLY A 58 9.92 0.49 13.68
CA GLY A 58 9.64 1.82 14.22
C GLY A 58 10.82 2.47 14.95
N PHE A 59 11.89 1.73 15.23
CA PHE A 59 13.04 2.21 16.01
C PHE A 59 14.28 2.53 15.15
N ASP A 60 14.21 2.31 13.84
CA ASP A 60 15.30 2.59 12.91
C ASP A 60 15.13 3.97 12.25
N GLY A 61 16.24 4.65 11.94
CA GLY A 61 16.25 5.90 11.19
C GLY A 61 15.77 7.14 11.95
N ASP A 62 15.35 8.18 11.22
CA ASP A 62 14.75 9.38 11.79
C ASP A 62 13.26 9.15 12.05
N SER A 63 12.84 9.32 13.31
CA SER A 63 11.46 9.16 13.75
C SER A 63 10.47 10.06 13.01
N ALA A 64 10.88 11.24 12.53
CA ALA A 64 10.00 12.14 11.78
C ALA A 64 9.68 11.63 10.37
N GLU A 65 10.58 10.85 9.78
CA GLU A 65 10.48 10.35 8.40
C GLU A 65 10.09 8.87 8.34
N ASN A 66 10.18 8.15 9.46
CA ASN A 66 9.87 6.73 9.53
C ASN A 66 8.34 6.53 9.59
N PRO A 67 7.72 5.92 8.56
CA PRO A 67 6.29 5.70 8.54
C PRO A 67 5.81 4.69 9.61
N HIS A 68 6.74 3.98 10.27
CA HIS A 68 6.48 3.01 11.32
C HIS A 68 6.72 3.54 12.75
N CYS A 69 7.22 4.78 12.89
CA CYS A 69 7.47 5.41 14.18
C CYS A 69 6.23 6.15 14.72
#